data_AF-A0A927VH67-F1
#
_entry.id   AF-A0A927VH67-F1
#
_cell.length_a   1.000
_cell.length_b   1.000
_cell.length_c   1.000
_cell.angle_alpha   90.00
_cell.angle_beta   90.00
_cell.angle_gamma   90.00
#
_symmetry.space_group_name_H-M   'P 1'
#
loop_
_entity.id
_entity.type
_entity.pdbx_description
1 polymer ?
#
loop_
_entity_poly.entity_id
_entity_poly.type
_entity_poly.pdbx_seq_one_letter_code
_entity_poly.pdbx_strand_id
1 'polypeptide(L)'
;MSDFKGKAWSGSKNDLADRINAYANLIYRFNQISGLDSKIVIDSDWADYIRCNYEIITGWIQYNMILYLQRRNPSVPGIPNKLFPPQERKLERVKTFWKTIVDIVPVHDIYGNVQMEKNNISIDHFVPWSYVAHDELWNLSPTTKGINSSKSNHLPDWNLYFDSLCNLEYQAYELIWTYDVVHKEFEKCAREHLNNEDIRYRLYREGLSKSEFAVGLEDVVKPVYTAAKNLGFASWKY
;
A
#
# COMPACT_ATOMS: atom_id res chain seq x y z
N MET A 1 -32.23 4.08 -25.01
CA MET A 1 -33.16 5.07 -24.47
C MET A 1 -32.89 6.44 -25.08
N SER A 2 -33.26 6.66 -26.33
CA SER A 2 -33.12 7.95 -27.02
C SER A 2 -34.15 9.00 -26.57
N ASP A 3 -35.19 8.54 -25.87
CA ASP A 3 -36.46 9.24 -25.66
C ASP A 3 -36.55 9.86 -24.25
N PHE A 4 -35.54 9.60 -23.41
CA PHE A 4 -35.36 10.18 -22.07
C PHE A 4 -34.45 11.41 -22.14
N LYS A 5 -34.95 12.52 -22.70
CA LYS A 5 -34.26 13.82 -22.71
C LYS A 5 -35.14 14.93 -22.17
N GLY A 6 -34.54 15.91 -21.47
CA GLY A 6 -35.22 17.11 -20.99
C GLY A 6 -36.46 16.81 -20.12
N LYS A 7 -37.63 17.34 -20.52
CA LYS A 7 -38.91 17.18 -19.81
C LYS A 7 -39.43 15.73 -19.77
N ALA A 8 -38.80 14.78 -20.45
CA ALA A 8 -39.17 13.36 -20.34
C ALA A 8 -39.02 12.79 -18.92
N TRP A 9 -38.26 13.46 -18.05
CA TRP A 9 -38.09 13.14 -16.63
C TRP A 9 -39.10 13.86 -15.72
N SER A 10 -39.90 14.79 -16.23
CA SER A 10 -40.96 15.44 -15.46
C SER A 10 -42.24 14.60 -15.55
N GLY A 11 -42.55 13.88 -14.48
CA GLY A 11 -43.71 13.00 -14.37
C GLY A 11 -43.76 12.33 -13.00
N SER A 12 -44.84 11.59 -12.71
CA SER A 12 -44.88 10.81 -11.48
C SER A 12 -43.85 9.67 -11.55
N LYS A 13 -43.33 9.24 -10.38
CA LYS A 13 -42.34 8.15 -10.33
C LYS A 13 -42.89 6.84 -10.93
N ASN A 14 -44.20 6.60 -10.80
CA ASN A 14 -44.87 5.43 -11.35
C ASN A 14 -44.90 5.50 -12.89
N ASP A 15 -45.28 6.65 -13.46
CA ASP A 15 -45.30 6.80 -14.92
C ASP A 15 -43.90 6.64 -15.53
N LEU A 16 -42.87 7.16 -14.85
CA LEU A 16 -41.48 7.01 -15.28
C LEU A 16 -41.05 5.54 -15.23
N ALA A 17 -41.43 4.81 -14.18
CA ALA A 17 -41.12 3.40 -14.04
C ALA A 17 -41.82 2.54 -15.07
N ASP A 18 -43.10 2.76 -15.34
CA ASP A 18 -43.83 2.02 -16.39
C ASP A 18 -43.20 2.23 -17.76
N ARG A 19 -42.80 3.47 -18.05
CA ARG A 19 -42.08 3.81 -19.29
C ARG A 19 -40.71 3.14 -19.37
N ILE A 20 -39.93 3.11 -18.29
CA ILE A 20 -38.65 2.40 -18.24
C ILE A 20 -38.89 0.90 -18.40
N ASN A 21 -39.88 0.35 -17.71
CA ASN A 21 -40.25 -1.06 -17.76
C ASN A 21 -40.78 -1.51 -19.13
N ALA A 22 -41.08 -0.61 -20.06
CA ALA A 22 -41.47 -0.97 -21.43
C ALA A 22 -40.27 -1.34 -22.33
N TYR A 23 -39.03 -1.02 -21.94
CA TYR A 23 -37.85 -1.38 -22.73
C TYR A 23 -37.52 -2.88 -22.59
N ALA A 24 -37.00 -3.46 -23.67
CA ALA A 24 -36.48 -4.82 -23.68
C ALA A 24 -35.07 -4.90 -23.05
N ASN A 25 -34.69 -6.10 -22.62
CA ASN A 25 -33.33 -6.44 -22.15
C ASN A 25 -32.81 -5.59 -20.97
N LEU A 26 -33.70 -5.17 -20.09
CA LEU A 26 -33.32 -4.45 -18.87
C LEU A 26 -32.75 -5.42 -17.84
N ILE A 27 -31.71 -4.98 -17.12
CA ILE A 27 -31.14 -5.73 -16.00
C ILE A 27 -32.19 -5.92 -14.89
N TYR A 28 -32.97 -4.88 -14.62
CA TYR A 28 -34.04 -4.94 -13.63
C TYR A 28 -35.24 -4.09 -14.07
N ARG A 29 -36.40 -4.42 -13.51
CA ARG A 29 -37.66 -3.66 -13.64
C ARG A 29 -38.14 -3.19 -12.28
N PHE A 30 -38.84 -2.07 -12.25
CA PHE A 30 -39.50 -1.59 -11.05
C PHE A 30 -40.80 -2.38 -10.83
N ASN A 31 -40.91 -3.06 -9.70
CA ASN A 31 -42.12 -3.80 -9.32
C ASN A 31 -43.04 -2.96 -8.43
N GLN A 32 -42.44 -2.18 -7.52
CA GLN A 32 -43.18 -1.30 -6.62
C GLN A 32 -42.36 -0.03 -6.37
N ILE A 33 -43.02 1.13 -6.37
CA ILE A 33 -42.40 2.40 -5.95
C ILE A 33 -43.17 2.96 -4.77
N SER A 34 -42.58 2.87 -3.58
CA SER A 34 -43.21 3.25 -2.32
C SER A 34 -42.17 3.72 -1.31
N GLY A 35 -41.42 4.78 -1.65
CA GLY A 35 -40.36 5.28 -0.79
C GLY A 35 -39.29 4.22 -0.54
N LEU A 36 -38.99 3.92 0.74
CA LEU A 36 -38.04 2.88 1.13
C LEU A 36 -38.54 1.45 0.82
N ASP A 37 -39.86 1.25 0.68
CA ASP A 37 -40.46 -0.05 0.35
C ASP A 37 -40.50 -0.33 -1.16
N SER A 38 -39.75 0.45 -1.94
CA SER A 38 -39.66 0.24 -3.39
C SER A 38 -38.96 -1.09 -3.69
N LYS A 39 -39.50 -1.84 -4.65
CA LYS A 39 -39.00 -3.16 -5.05
C LYS A 39 -38.63 -3.14 -6.52
N ILE A 40 -37.50 -3.78 -6.81
CA ILE A 40 -37.10 -4.11 -8.18
C ILE A 40 -37.12 -5.62 -8.35
N VAL A 41 -37.29 -6.08 -9.59
CA VAL A 41 -37.12 -7.47 -9.99
C VAL A 41 -36.01 -7.50 -11.02
N ILE A 42 -34.99 -8.33 -10.76
CA ILE A 42 -33.89 -8.56 -11.69
C ILE A 42 -34.36 -9.61 -12.70
N ASP A 43 -34.10 -9.36 -13.97
CA ASP A 43 -34.39 -10.30 -15.05
C ASP A 43 -33.58 -11.60 -14.88
N SER A 44 -34.17 -12.76 -15.18
CA SER A 44 -33.54 -14.06 -14.90
C SER A 44 -32.25 -14.25 -15.66
N ASP A 45 -32.21 -13.86 -16.94
CA ASP A 45 -31.03 -14.06 -17.79
C ASP A 45 -29.88 -13.19 -17.30
N TRP A 46 -30.18 -11.97 -16.87
CA TRP A 46 -29.22 -11.08 -16.23
C TRP A 46 -28.76 -11.59 -14.86
N ALA A 47 -29.67 -12.14 -14.06
CA ALA A 47 -29.33 -12.72 -12.77
C ALA A 47 -28.35 -13.91 -12.94
N ASP A 48 -28.60 -14.78 -13.93
CA ASP A 48 -27.73 -15.90 -14.24
C ASP A 48 -26.39 -15.44 -14.81
N TYR A 49 -26.40 -14.45 -15.71
CA TYR A 49 -25.16 -13.84 -16.20
C TYR A 49 -24.31 -13.26 -15.05
N ILE A 50 -24.92 -12.51 -14.12
CA ILE A 50 -24.21 -11.93 -12.98
C ILE A 50 -23.65 -13.03 -12.07
N ARG A 51 -24.40 -14.11 -11.82
CA ARG A 51 -23.93 -15.24 -11.02
C ARG A 51 -22.75 -15.95 -11.69
N CYS A 52 -22.86 -16.27 -12.98
CA CYS A 52 -21.80 -16.94 -13.73
C CYS A 52 -20.52 -16.10 -13.82
N ASN A 53 -20.65 -14.76 -13.84
CA ASN A 53 -19.51 -13.84 -13.98
C ASN A 53 -19.18 -13.10 -12.67
N TYR A 54 -19.65 -13.59 -11.53
CA TYR A 54 -19.60 -12.89 -10.25
C TYR A 54 -18.17 -12.43 -9.88
N GLU A 55 -17.19 -13.31 -10.03
CA GLU A 55 -15.78 -13.03 -9.69
C GLU A 55 -15.22 -11.90 -10.56
N ILE A 56 -15.50 -11.92 -11.86
CA ILE A 56 -15.02 -10.90 -12.82
C ILE A 56 -15.67 -9.55 -12.51
N ILE A 57 -16.99 -9.53 -12.30
CA ILE A 57 -17.74 -8.31 -11.98
C ILE A 57 -17.24 -7.72 -10.65
N THR A 58 -17.04 -8.57 -9.65
CA THR A 58 -16.53 -8.15 -8.33
C THR A 58 -15.12 -7.58 -8.46
N GLY A 59 -14.22 -8.25 -9.18
CA GLY A 59 -12.87 -7.75 -9.44
C GLY A 59 -12.88 -6.41 -10.18
N TRP A 60 -13.77 -6.22 -11.17
CA TRP A 60 -13.91 -4.95 -11.88
C TRP A 60 -14.42 -3.82 -10.96
N ILE A 61 -15.40 -4.08 -10.10
CA ILE A 61 -15.90 -3.10 -9.12
C ILE A 61 -14.77 -2.71 -8.15
N GLN A 62 -14.05 -3.69 -7.60
CA GLN A 62 -12.93 -3.46 -6.68
C GLN A 62 -11.81 -2.65 -7.33
N TYR A 63 -11.44 -2.97 -8.57
CA TYR A 63 -10.44 -2.23 -9.34
C TYR A 63 -10.83 -0.76 -9.52
N ASN A 64 -12.07 -0.48 -9.94
CA ASN A 64 -12.55 0.89 -10.10
C ASN A 64 -12.62 1.65 -8.77
N MET A 65 -12.96 0.95 -7.68
CA MET A 65 -12.93 1.53 -6.32
C MET A 65 -11.50 1.90 -5.90
N ILE A 66 -10.52 1.03 -6.16
CA ILE A 66 -9.09 1.31 -5.93
C ILE A 66 -8.66 2.54 -6.74
N LEU A 67 -8.96 2.60 -8.04
CA LEU A 67 -8.62 3.74 -8.89
C LEU A 67 -9.27 5.05 -8.42
N TYR A 68 -10.54 4.98 -8.00
CA TYR A 68 -11.24 6.14 -7.43
C TYR A 68 -10.54 6.64 -6.16
N LEU A 69 -10.24 5.73 -5.23
CA LEU A 69 -9.59 6.08 -3.97
C LEU A 69 -8.17 6.61 -4.19
N GLN A 70 -7.40 6.04 -5.12
CA GLN A 70 -6.05 6.53 -5.46
C GLN A 70 -6.07 7.95 -6.00
N ARG A 71 -7.01 8.26 -6.89
CA ARG A 71 -7.19 9.63 -7.39
C ARG A 71 -7.55 10.64 -6.29
N ARG A 72 -8.28 10.20 -5.27
CA ARG A 72 -8.68 11.06 -4.13
C ARG A 72 -7.61 11.17 -3.05
N ASN A 73 -6.71 10.19 -2.96
CA ASN A 73 -5.68 10.10 -1.92
C ASN A 73 -4.30 9.85 -2.55
N PRO A 74 -3.78 10.78 -3.38
CA PRO A 74 -2.54 10.57 -4.13
C PRO A 74 -1.32 10.35 -3.22
N SER A 75 -1.34 10.89 -2.00
CA SER A 75 -0.28 10.73 -0.99
C SER A 75 -0.36 9.42 -0.20
N VAL A 76 -1.37 8.60 -0.45
CA VAL A 76 -1.58 7.33 0.24
C VAL A 76 -1.18 6.18 -0.69
N PRO A 77 0.00 5.57 -0.48
CA PRO A 77 0.35 4.35 -1.19
C PRO A 77 -0.45 3.15 -0.67
N GLY A 78 -0.48 2.06 -1.43
CA GLY A 78 -0.99 0.77 -0.97
C GLY A 78 -2.49 0.73 -0.70
N ILE A 79 -3.32 1.55 -1.36
CA ILE A 79 -4.78 1.57 -1.16
C ILE A 79 -5.46 0.19 -1.25
N PRO A 80 -5.10 -0.70 -2.21
CA PRO A 80 -5.63 -2.06 -2.20
C PRO A 80 -5.41 -2.78 -0.87
N ASN A 81 -4.21 -2.66 -0.31
CA ASN A 81 -3.84 -3.26 0.98
C ASN A 81 -4.47 -2.54 2.18
N LYS A 82 -4.97 -1.31 2.02
CA LYS A 82 -5.75 -0.63 3.07
C LYS A 82 -7.21 -1.06 3.09
N LEU A 83 -7.77 -1.36 1.91
CA LEU A 83 -9.11 -1.92 1.77
C LEU A 83 -9.17 -3.36 2.25
N PHE A 84 -8.12 -4.12 1.93
CA PHE A 84 -7.96 -5.52 2.31
C PHE A 84 -6.58 -5.70 2.94
N PRO A 85 -6.43 -5.37 4.25
CA PRO A 85 -5.18 -5.56 4.97
C PRO A 85 -4.71 -7.00 4.84
N PRO A 86 -3.43 -7.23 4.47
CA PRO A 86 -2.88 -8.57 4.55
C PRO A 86 -3.02 -9.06 5.99
N GLN A 87 -3.46 -10.31 6.15
CA GLN A 87 -3.70 -10.89 7.48
C GLN A 87 -2.41 -11.01 8.30
N GLU A 88 -1.26 -11.15 7.62
CA GLU A 88 0.05 -11.30 8.23
C GLU A 88 1.11 -10.47 7.49
N ARG A 89 2.09 -9.95 8.23
CA ARG A 89 3.28 -9.30 7.68
C ARG A 89 4.27 -10.35 7.19
N LYS A 90 4.85 -10.16 6.01
CA LYS A 90 5.80 -11.12 5.43
C LYS A 90 7.21 -10.55 5.51
N LEU A 91 7.88 -10.71 6.65
CA LEU A 91 9.19 -10.07 6.88
C LEU A 91 10.39 -11.02 6.81
N GLU A 92 10.20 -12.30 6.48
CA GLU A 92 11.28 -13.30 6.53
C GLU A 92 12.37 -13.09 5.46
N ARG A 93 12.00 -12.58 4.27
CA ARG A 93 12.99 -12.20 3.25
C ARG A 93 13.84 -11.02 3.69
N VAL A 94 13.20 -9.99 4.25
CA VAL A 94 13.85 -8.80 4.78
C VAL A 94 14.78 -9.15 5.94
N LYS A 95 14.35 -10.03 6.86
CA LYS A 95 15.20 -10.56 7.94
C LYS A 95 16.41 -11.31 7.39
N THR A 96 16.21 -12.18 6.41
CA THR A 96 17.31 -12.94 5.79
C THR A 96 18.32 -11.99 5.15
N PHE A 97 17.86 -11.00 4.38
CA PHE A 97 18.68 -9.96 3.77
C PHE A 97 19.56 -9.23 4.81
N TRP A 98 18.96 -8.73 5.89
CA TRP A 98 19.70 -8.04 6.95
C TRP A 98 20.65 -8.96 7.73
N LYS A 99 20.27 -10.23 7.97
CA LYS A 99 21.18 -11.22 8.59
C LYS A 99 22.42 -11.45 7.73
N THR A 100 22.27 -11.53 6.40
CA THR A 100 23.39 -11.68 5.47
C THR A 100 24.32 -10.47 5.52
N ILE A 101 23.79 -9.25 5.65
CA ILE A 101 24.61 -8.04 5.80
C ILE A 101 25.36 -8.04 7.14
N VAL A 102 24.69 -8.40 8.24
CA VAL A 102 25.29 -8.47 9.59
C VAL A 102 26.44 -9.48 9.67
N ASP A 103 26.41 -10.55 8.86
CA ASP A 103 27.52 -11.52 8.78
C ASP A 103 28.79 -10.93 8.13
N ILE A 104 28.67 -9.83 7.38
CA ILE A 104 29.75 -9.24 6.58
C ILE A 104 30.31 -7.99 7.26
N VAL A 105 29.42 -7.09 7.74
CA VAL A 105 29.80 -5.83 8.38
C VAL A 105 29.03 -5.60 9.67
N PRO A 106 29.61 -4.84 10.63
CA PRO A 106 28.86 -4.33 11.76
C PRO A 106 27.72 -3.42 11.29
N VAL A 107 26.49 -3.74 11.71
CA VAL A 107 25.30 -2.91 11.50
C VAL A 107 24.84 -2.39 12.86
N HIS A 108 24.47 -1.12 12.93
CA HIS A 108 23.87 -0.53 14.12
C HIS A 108 22.44 -0.12 13.83
N ASP A 109 21.53 -0.27 14.79
CA ASP A 109 20.16 0.21 14.60
C ASP A 109 20.10 1.74 14.57
N ILE A 110 19.10 2.26 13.85
CA ILE A 110 18.98 3.68 13.56
C ILE A 110 18.51 4.54 14.74
N TYR A 111 18.05 3.92 15.84
CA TYR A 111 17.43 4.61 16.97
C TYR A 111 18.33 4.65 18.20
N GLY A 112 18.77 3.48 18.67
CA GLY A 112 19.59 3.32 19.87
C GLY A 112 21.07 3.17 19.58
N ASN A 113 21.47 3.09 18.30
CA ASN A 113 22.85 2.82 17.89
C ASN A 113 23.42 1.55 18.54
N VAL A 114 22.57 0.54 18.76
CA VAL A 114 22.94 -0.78 19.27
C VAL A 114 23.45 -1.61 18.10
N GLN A 115 24.57 -2.29 18.26
CA GLN A 115 25.07 -3.20 17.24
C GLN A 115 24.13 -4.41 17.08
N MET A 116 23.75 -4.71 15.85
CA MET A 116 22.88 -5.83 15.51
C MET A 116 23.62 -7.16 15.64
N GLU A 117 22.97 -8.10 16.31
CA GLU A 117 23.38 -9.50 16.37
C GLU A 117 22.46 -10.33 15.47
N LYS A 118 23.04 -11.25 14.69
CA LYS A 118 22.31 -12.11 13.74
C LYS A 118 21.07 -12.80 14.34
N ASN A 119 21.18 -13.24 15.59
CA ASN A 119 20.12 -13.97 16.29
C ASN A 119 19.07 -13.07 16.96
N ASN A 120 19.30 -11.76 16.98
CA ASN A 120 18.44 -10.78 17.65
C ASN A 120 18.02 -9.62 16.72
N ILE A 121 17.59 -9.96 15.50
CA ILE A 121 17.06 -8.99 14.53
C ILE A 121 15.53 -8.97 14.59
N SER A 122 14.98 -7.79 14.86
CA SER A 122 13.62 -7.40 14.54
C SER A 122 13.64 -6.45 13.35
N ILE A 123 12.54 -6.36 12.61
CA ILE A 123 12.36 -5.36 11.53
C ILE A 123 11.34 -4.33 12.00
N ASP A 124 11.70 -3.05 11.89
CA ASP A 124 10.80 -1.92 12.14
C ASP A 124 10.35 -1.29 10.82
N HIS A 125 9.13 -0.77 10.79
CA HIS A 125 8.63 0.09 9.73
C HIS A 125 8.83 1.55 10.10
N PHE A 126 9.72 2.27 9.42
CA PHE A 126 10.06 3.65 9.76
C PHE A 126 8.81 4.54 9.82
N VAL A 127 7.97 4.48 8.78
CA VAL A 127 6.57 4.91 8.83
C VAL A 127 5.70 3.72 9.26
N PRO A 128 4.89 3.84 10.34
CA PRO A 128 4.13 2.72 10.90
C PRO A 128 3.32 1.91 9.89
N TRP A 129 3.38 0.58 10.01
CA TRP A 129 2.62 -0.34 9.16
C TRP A 129 1.12 -0.09 9.19
N SER A 130 0.57 0.33 10.34
CA SER A 130 -0.85 0.71 10.46
C SER A 130 -1.24 1.90 9.58
N TYR A 131 -0.26 2.72 9.15
CA TYR A 131 -0.45 3.74 8.14
C TYR A 131 -0.18 3.20 6.73
N VAL A 132 0.95 2.55 6.47
CA VAL A 132 1.37 2.21 5.09
C VAL A 132 0.70 0.97 4.51
N ALA A 133 0.31 0.00 5.35
CA ALA A 133 -0.26 -1.28 4.97
C ALA A 133 0.57 -2.06 3.92
N HIS A 134 1.89 -1.91 3.94
CA HIS A 134 2.80 -2.61 3.04
C HIS A 134 4.15 -2.89 3.71
N ASP A 135 4.86 -3.88 3.20
CA ASP A 135 6.19 -4.29 3.64
C ASP A 135 7.24 -3.91 2.57
N GLU A 136 7.21 -2.67 2.07
CA GLU A 136 8.19 -2.20 1.08
C GLU A 136 9.56 -1.95 1.74
N LEU A 137 10.63 -2.48 1.12
CA LEU A 137 11.99 -2.54 1.68
C LEU A 137 12.53 -1.17 2.10
N TRP A 138 12.25 -0.12 1.33
CA TRP A 138 12.70 1.25 1.62
C TRP A 138 12.16 1.83 2.94
N ASN A 139 11.16 1.18 3.56
CA ASN A 139 10.58 1.55 4.84
C ASN A 139 10.98 0.60 5.97
N LEU A 140 11.88 -0.37 5.74
CA LEU A 140 12.14 -1.49 6.64
C LEU A 140 13.61 -1.57 7.09
N SER A 141 13.86 -1.21 8.35
CA SER A 141 15.20 -1.25 8.94
C SER A 141 15.32 -2.27 10.08
N PRO A 142 16.49 -2.91 10.27
CA PRO A 142 16.75 -3.80 11.38
C PRO A 142 16.85 -3.01 12.69
N THR A 143 16.31 -3.58 13.75
CA THR A 143 16.41 -3.06 15.11
C THR A 143 16.24 -4.19 16.13
N THR A 144 16.27 -3.87 17.42
CA THR A 144 15.98 -4.85 18.48
C THR A 144 14.48 -4.93 18.77
N LYS A 145 14.03 -6.06 19.35
CA LYS A 145 12.62 -6.21 19.77
C LYS A 145 12.18 -5.14 20.79
N GLY A 146 13.08 -4.74 21.70
CA GLY A 146 12.78 -3.73 22.71
C GLY A 146 12.54 -2.35 22.11
N ILE A 147 13.43 -1.92 21.20
CA ILE A 147 13.30 -0.64 20.50
C ILE A 147 12.05 -0.63 19.62
N ASN A 148 11.83 -1.68 18.83
CA ASN A 148 10.64 -1.81 17.97
C ASN A 148 9.35 -1.74 18.79
N SER A 149 9.30 -2.42 19.95
CA SER A 149 8.13 -2.39 20.84
C SER A 149 7.92 -1.01 21.48
N SER A 150 8.99 -0.30 21.82
CA SER A 150 8.94 1.07 22.34
C SER A 150 8.38 2.05 21.30
N LYS A 151 8.85 1.94 20.05
CA LYS A 151 8.35 2.75 18.94
C LYS A 151 6.89 2.44 18.60
N SER A 152 6.51 1.17 18.55
CA SER A 152 5.12 0.75 18.29
C SER A 152 4.57 1.41 17.00
N ASN A 153 3.38 1.99 17.05
CA ASN A 153 2.74 2.70 15.95
C ASN A 153 3.09 4.21 15.90
N HIS A 154 4.19 4.65 16.51
CA HIS A 154 4.61 6.06 16.48
C HIS A 154 5.56 6.37 15.33
N LEU A 155 5.59 7.64 14.93
CA LEU A 155 6.54 8.16 13.97
C LEU A 155 7.86 8.51 14.68
N PRO A 156 9.01 7.99 14.25
CA PRO A 156 10.29 8.39 14.79
C PRO A 156 10.55 9.85 14.40
N ASP A 157 11.13 10.65 15.30
CA ASP A 157 11.49 12.04 14.98
C ASP A 157 12.36 12.12 13.72
N TRP A 158 11.82 12.73 12.66
CA TRP A 158 12.46 12.83 11.36
C TRP A 158 13.90 13.36 11.44
N ASN A 159 14.11 14.46 12.17
CA ASN A 159 15.39 15.15 12.17
C ASN A 159 16.45 14.38 12.97
N LEU A 160 16.03 13.52 13.89
CA LEU A 160 16.94 12.69 14.68
C LEU A 160 17.33 11.39 13.95
N TYR A 161 16.40 10.80 13.21
CA TYR A 161 16.56 9.41 12.76
C TYR A 161 16.64 9.22 11.23
N PHE A 162 16.25 10.22 10.43
CA PHE A 162 16.30 10.08 8.97
C PHE A 162 17.73 9.93 8.45
N ASP A 163 18.69 10.71 8.97
CA ASP A 163 20.10 10.58 8.55
C ASP A 163 20.66 9.20 8.90
N SER A 164 20.32 8.65 10.08
CA SER A 164 20.69 7.30 10.49
C SER A 164 20.09 6.23 9.58
N LEU A 165 18.80 6.37 9.23
CA LEU A 165 18.14 5.52 8.23
C LEU A 165 18.86 5.57 6.89
N CYS A 166 19.11 6.77 6.37
CA CYS A 166 19.78 6.96 5.09
C CYS A 166 21.17 6.34 5.07
N ASN A 167 21.95 6.51 6.15
CA ASN A 167 23.29 5.93 6.25
C ASN A 167 23.25 4.40 6.27
N LEU A 168 22.31 3.82 7.02
CA LEU A 168 22.13 2.38 7.11
C LEU A 168 21.68 1.76 5.77
N GLU A 169 20.68 2.35 5.15
CA GLU A 169 20.16 1.91 3.86
C GLU A 169 21.21 2.06 2.74
N TYR A 170 21.99 3.15 2.75
CA TYR A 170 23.08 3.33 1.79
C TYR A 170 24.23 2.32 2.00
N GLN A 171 24.58 1.99 3.24
CA GLN A 171 25.54 0.92 3.53
C GLN A 171 25.05 -0.42 2.96
N ALA A 172 23.78 -0.76 3.15
CA ALA A 172 23.18 -1.96 2.58
C ALA A 172 23.21 -1.94 1.04
N TYR A 173 22.89 -0.79 0.43
CA TYR A 173 22.98 -0.56 -1.01
C TYR A 173 24.39 -0.82 -1.56
N GLU A 174 25.45 -0.31 -0.94
CA GLU A 174 26.82 -0.55 -1.39
C GLU A 174 27.18 -2.05 -1.35
N LEU A 175 26.70 -2.76 -0.31
CA LEU A 175 26.95 -4.19 -0.16
C LEU A 175 26.19 -5.04 -1.19
N ILE A 176 25.00 -4.60 -1.63
CA ILE A 176 24.25 -5.24 -2.72
C ILE A 176 25.10 -5.32 -4.00
N TRP A 177 25.89 -4.28 -4.29
CA TRP A 177 26.70 -4.20 -5.50
C TRP A 177 28.15 -4.70 -5.30
N THR A 178 28.57 -4.92 -4.05
CA THR A 178 29.93 -5.39 -3.72
C THR A 178 29.99 -6.90 -3.51
N TYR A 179 28.95 -7.51 -2.94
CA TYR A 179 28.97 -8.92 -2.52
C TYR A 179 27.84 -9.72 -3.18
N ASP A 180 28.21 -10.72 -4.01
CA ASP A 180 27.27 -11.63 -4.69
C ASP A 180 26.23 -12.28 -3.75
N VAL A 181 26.64 -12.61 -2.52
CA VAL A 181 25.74 -13.22 -1.53
C VAL A 181 24.64 -12.25 -1.08
N VAL A 182 24.99 -10.97 -0.90
CA VAL A 182 24.04 -9.91 -0.55
C VAL A 182 23.14 -9.63 -1.75
N HIS A 183 23.72 -9.52 -2.95
CA HIS A 183 22.99 -9.30 -4.19
C HIS A 183 21.90 -10.37 -4.41
N LYS A 184 22.25 -11.66 -4.21
CA LYS A 184 21.31 -12.78 -4.36
C LYS A 184 20.16 -12.73 -3.35
N GLU A 185 20.42 -12.35 -2.09
CA GLU A 185 19.36 -12.19 -1.09
C GLU A 185 18.52 -10.93 -1.33
N PHE A 186 19.12 -9.84 -1.80
CA PHE A 186 18.41 -8.65 -2.24
C PHE A 186 17.45 -8.96 -3.37
N GLU A 187 17.87 -9.66 -4.42
CA GLU A 187 16.98 -10.01 -5.55
C GLU A 187 15.80 -10.89 -5.13
N LYS A 188 15.97 -11.75 -4.12
CA LYS A 188 14.84 -12.50 -3.53
C LYS A 188 13.91 -11.57 -2.75
N CYS A 189 14.46 -10.64 -1.98
CA CYS A 189 13.71 -9.66 -1.20
C CYS A 189 12.94 -8.68 -2.12
N ALA A 190 13.58 -8.15 -3.15
CA ALA A 190 13.04 -7.18 -4.09
C ALA A 190 11.78 -7.69 -4.80
N ARG A 191 11.72 -8.98 -5.15
CA ARG A 191 10.53 -9.59 -5.78
C ARG A 191 9.27 -9.53 -4.91
N GLU A 192 9.43 -9.44 -3.60
CA GLU A 192 8.31 -9.42 -2.64
C GLU A 192 8.10 -8.01 -2.03
N HIS A 193 9.17 -7.21 -1.96
CA HIS A 193 9.25 -5.99 -1.15
C HIS A 193 9.65 -4.72 -1.93
N LEU A 194 9.74 -4.77 -3.26
CA LEU A 194 9.93 -3.60 -4.12
C LEU A 194 8.95 -3.66 -5.30
N ASN A 195 7.69 -3.29 -5.06
CA ASN A 195 6.63 -3.45 -6.06
C ASN A 195 6.57 -2.29 -7.08
N ASN A 196 7.28 -1.20 -6.82
CA ASN A 196 7.33 -0.03 -7.70
C ASN A 196 8.69 0.03 -8.41
N GLU A 197 8.69 -0.21 -9.72
CA GLU A 197 9.89 -0.19 -10.56
C GLU A 197 10.59 1.17 -10.59
N ASP A 198 9.85 2.29 -10.50
CA ASP A 198 10.46 3.63 -10.43
C ASP A 198 11.23 3.81 -9.12
N ILE A 199 10.69 3.31 -8.00
CA ILE A 199 11.38 3.32 -6.70
C ILE A 199 12.59 2.38 -6.74
N ARG A 200 12.44 1.19 -7.32
CA ARG A 200 13.54 0.24 -7.49
C ARG A 200 14.70 0.86 -8.28
N TYR A 201 14.41 1.49 -9.41
CA TYR A 201 15.41 2.17 -10.22
C TYR A 201 16.03 3.37 -9.50
N ARG A 202 15.21 4.16 -8.79
CA ARG A 202 15.67 5.35 -8.05
C ARG A 202 16.62 5.03 -6.91
N LEU A 203 16.35 3.97 -6.15
CA LEU A 203 17.09 3.65 -4.92
C LEU A 203 18.12 2.55 -5.09
N TYR A 204 17.93 1.63 -6.03
CA TYR A 204 18.72 0.40 -6.06
C TYR A 204 19.40 0.15 -7.40
N ARG A 205 19.42 1.08 -8.36
CA ARG A 205 20.28 0.94 -9.56
C ARG A 205 21.75 1.04 -9.19
N GLU A 206 22.61 0.32 -9.91
CA GLU A 206 24.05 0.39 -9.72
C GLU A 206 24.60 1.81 -10.01
N GLY A 207 25.60 2.23 -9.24
CA GLY A 207 26.34 3.48 -9.47
C GLY A 207 25.76 4.75 -8.84
N LEU A 208 24.73 4.65 -7.99
CA LEU A 208 24.26 5.78 -7.17
C LEU A 208 25.33 6.23 -6.18
N SER A 209 25.57 7.54 -6.12
CA SER A 209 26.30 8.17 -5.03
C SER A 209 25.44 8.27 -3.77
N LYS A 210 26.09 8.43 -2.61
CA LYS A 210 25.40 8.68 -1.33
C LYS A 210 24.43 9.86 -1.38
N SER A 211 24.81 10.93 -2.07
CA SER A 211 23.94 12.12 -2.19
C SER A 211 22.70 11.84 -3.04
N GLU A 212 22.84 11.13 -4.16
CA GLU A 212 21.71 10.75 -5.00
C GLU A 212 20.78 9.79 -4.28
N PHE A 213 21.34 8.81 -3.57
CA PHE A 213 20.57 7.87 -2.75
C PHE A 213 19.81 8.59 -1.65
N ALA A 214 20.46 9.51 -0.92
CA ALA A 214 19.83 10.27 0.17
C ALA A 214 18.62 11.10 -0.32
N VAL A 215 18.80 11.83 -1.43
CA VAL A 215 17.70 12.59 -2.06
C VAL A 215 16.60 11.64 -2.53
N GLY A 216 16.97 10.52 -3.16
CA GLY A 216 16.02 9.51 -3.61
C GLY A 216 15.19 8.92 -2.48
N LEU A 217 15.83 8.60 -1.34
CA LEU A 217 15.17 8.03 -0.18
C LEU A 217 14.28 9.07 0.51
N GLU A 218 14.72 10.32 0.62
CA GLU A 218 13.91 11.41 1.17
C GLU A 218 12.65 11.63 0.32
N ASP A 219 12.79 11.70 -1.01
CA ASP A 219 11.67 11.86 -1.94
C ASP A 219 10.61 10.76 -1.81
N VAL A 220 11.03 9.54 -1.44
CA VAL A 220 10.13 8.39 -1.24
C VAL A 220 9.50 8.41 0.15
N VAL A 221 10.29 8.60 1.21
CA VAL A 221 9.84 8.43 2.60
C VAL A 221 9.13 9.69 3.12
N LYS A 222 9.62 10.90 2.79
CA LYS A 222 9.12 12.16 3.36
C LYS A 222 7.63 12.42 3.09
N PRO A 223 7.10 12.20 1.86
CA PRO A 223 5.68 12.43 1.61
C PRO A 223 4.79 11.50 2.43
N VAL A 224 5.18 10.23 2.54
CA VAL A 224 4.46 9.19 3.30
C VAL A 224 4.51 9.49 4.79
N TYR A 225 5.68 9.84 5.31
CA TYR A 225 5.87 10.27 6.71
C TYR A 225 5.02 11.50 7.05
N THR A 226 5.05 12.53 6.19
CA THR A 226 4.31 13.78 6.42
C THR A 226 2.80 13.54 6.39
N ALA A 227 2.32 12.69 5.48
CA ALA A 227 0.92 12.33 5.43
C ALA A 227 0.47 11.52 6.66
N ALA A 228 1.29 10.60 7.16
CA ALA A 228 1.03 9.91 8.43
C ALA A 228 0.96 10.88 9.61
N LYS A 229 1.90 11.83 9.69
CA LYS A 229 1.93 12.87 10.72
C LYS A 229 0.67 13.73 10.69
N ASN A 230 0.22 14.13 9.50
CA ASN A 230 -0.99 14.93 9.33
C ASN A 230 -2.27 14.17 9.70
N LEU A 231 -2.27 12.84 9.70
CA LEU A 231 -3.37 12.00 10.22
C LEU A 231 -3.31 11.81 11.75
N GLY A 232 -2.39 12.46 12.46
CA GLY A 232 -2.33 12.45 13.92
C GLY A 232 -1.51 11.31 14.52
N PHE A 233 -0.68 10.61 13.73
CA PHE A 233 0.30 9.68 14.29
C PHE A 233 1.27 10.42 15.21
N ALA A 234 1.38 9.97 16.46
CA ALA A 234 2.20 10.62 17.47
C ALA A 234 3.70 10.44 17.19
N SER A 235 4.49 11.44 17.60
CA SER A 235 5.95 11.43 17.47
C SER A 235 6.60 10.60 18.58
N TRP A 236 7.75 10.00 18.29
CA TRP A 236 8.51 9.18 19.22
C TRP A 236 10.02 9.43 19.11
N LYS A 237 10.70 9.24 20.24
CA LYS A 237 12.16 9.31 20.41
C LYS A 237 12.56 8.17 21.34
N TYR A 238 13.68 7.52 21.03
CA TYR A 238 14.31 6.51 21.86
C TYR A 238 15.23 7.14 22.90
#